data_AF-A0AA46DY69-F1
#
_entry.id   AF-A0AA46DY69-F1
#
_cell.length_a   1.000
_cell.length_b   1.000
_cell.length_c   1.000
_cell.angle_alpha   90.00
_cell.angle_beta   90.00
_cell.angle_gamma   90.00
#
_symmetry.space_group_name_H-M   'P 1'
#
loop_
_entity.id
_entity.type
_entity.pdbx_description
1 polymer ?
#
loop_
_entity_poly.entity_id
_entity_poly.type
_entity_poly.pdbx_seq_one_letter_code
_entity_poly.pdbx_strand_id
1 'polypeptide(L)'
;MESKALVDEFLQNLVFHPTIQQLKLVDDKGISVAVHTYDVLKTSIKEMKKRYRTMENAAKEIDMFVILVGVIIHDTTKATLRLKNNEISHSNLMRNYPAQVRKEAEKILKEVEKATKVEILDGKFEKIVHIVLSHHGRWGKIVPNSREDDIVHLADKYSATYHRINPIGAKKIVALMSKGHTKKQIIKITGQTEGIINDRLKRAKIYLGLKNNQELLEYYYQNKTVPNGDYSFSRRIKETEALLKKVEKNGFENLILDNELLEYCYKMKNFK
;
A
#
# COMPACT_ATOMS: atom_id res chain seq x y z
N MET A 1 19.40 -8.01 26.23
CA MET A 1 18.38 -8.55 25.30
C MET A 1 19.06 -8.84 23.98
N GLU A 2 18.84 -10.01 23.40
CA GLU A 2 19.38 -10.32 22.06
C GLU A 2 18.79 -9.34 21.03
N SER A 3 19.60 -8.94 20.03
CA SER A 3 19.20 -7.99 18.97
C SER A 3 17.84 -8.34 18.34
N LYS A 4 17.58 -9.64 18.18
CA LYS A 4 16.29 -10.17 17.71
C LYS A 4 15.12 -9.75 18.60
N ALA A 5 15.21 -9.97 19.91
CA ALA A 5 14.14 -9.65 20.85
C ALA A 5 13.81 -8.14 20.86
N LEU A 6 14.82 -7.28 20.79
CA LEU A 6 14.61 -5.82 20.69
C LEU A 6 13.88 -5.44 19.41
N VAL A 7 14.28 -6.01 18.26
CA VAL A 7 13.63 -5.74 16.97
C VAL A 7 12.18 -6.25 16.97
N ASP A 8 11.94 -7.46 17.47
CA ASP A 8 10.61 -8.05 17.53
C ASP A 8 9.68 -7.22 18.43
N GLU A 9 10.14 -6.84 19.63
CA GLU A 9 9.37 -6.01 20.56
C GLU A 9 9.05 -4.63 19.96
N PHE A 10 10.03 -3.98 19.33
CA PHE A 10 9.84 -2.69 18.67
C PHE A 10 8.82 -2.78 17.53
N LEU A 11 8.98 -3.75 16.62
CA LEU A 11 8.11 -3.90 15.46
C LEU A 11 6.69 -4.34 15.84
N GLN A 12 6.54 -5.19 16.86
CA GLN A 12 5.21 -5.52 17.40
C GLN A 12 4.51 -4.26 17.90
N ASN A 13 5.17 -3.47 18.75
CA ASN A 13 4.58 -2.23 19.27
C ASN A 13 4.28 -1.21 18.16
N LEU A 14 5.14 -1.11 17.13
CA LEU A 14 4.91 -0.24 15.98
C LEU A 14 3.70 -0.68 15.16
N VAL A 15 3.62 -1.96 14.78
CA VAL A 15 2.56 -2.50 13.94
C VAL A 15 1.19 -2.43 14.65
N PHE A 16 1.16 -2.65 15.96
CA PHE A 16 -0.05 -2.52 16.78
C PHE A 16 -0.31 -1.10 17.28
N HIS A 17 0.51 -0.13 16.89
CA HIS A 17 0.29 1.28 17.24
C HIS A 17 -1.08 1.76 16.73
N PRO A 18 -1.88 2.51 17.52
CA PRO A 18 -3.24 2.89 17.13
C PRO A 18 -3.35 3.59 15.77
N THR A 19 -2.40 4.47 15.44
CA THR A 19 -2.36 5.16 14.13
C THR A 19 -2.14 4.18 12.97
N ILE A 20 -1.32 3.14 13.15
CA ILE A 20 -1.05 2.13 12.13
C ILE A 20 -2.26 1.24 11.94
N GLN A 21 -2.90 0.84 13.04
CA GLN A 21 -4.13 0.05 12.99
C GLN A 21 -5.27 0.76 12.25
N GLN A 22 -5.35 2.09 12.34
CA GLN A 22 -6.34 2.88 11.61
C GLN A 22 -6.15 2.84 10.09
N LEU A 23 -4.94 2.58 9.57
CA LEU A 23 -4.71 2.48 8.12
C LEU A 23 -5.50 1.33 7.47
N LYS A 24 -5.93 0.34 8.26
CA LYS A 24 -6.80 -0.75 7.81
C LYS A 24 -8.21 -0.27 7.47
N LEU A 25 -8.64 0.85 8.05
CA LEU A 25 -9.98 1.43 7.92
C LEU A 25 -10.03 2.59 6.91
N VAL A 26 -8.87 2.99 6.37
CA VAL A 26 -8.78 4.06 5.38
C VAL A 26 -8.71 3.44 4.00
N ASP A 27 -9.75 3.67 3.20
CA ASP A 27 -9.77 3.28 1.79
C ASP A 27 -8.95 4.24 0.92
N ASP A 28 -8.21 3.66 -0.01
CA ASP A 28 -7.41 4.36 -0.98
C ASP A 28 -7.54 3.71 -2.37
N LYS A 29 -8.41 4.29 -3.21
CA LYS A 29 -8.68 3.86 -4.60
C LYS A 29 -9.09 2.38 -4.73
N GLY A 30 -9.76 1.84 -3.72
CA GLY A 30 -10.35 0.49 -3.74
C GLY A 30 -9.53 -0.58 -3.02
N ILE A 31 -8.47 -0.21 -2.32
CA ILE A 31 -7.78 -1.04 -1.32
C ILE A 31 -7.57 -0.21 -0.05
N SER A 32 -7.40 -0.84 1.12
CA SER A 32 -7.05 -0.08 2.32
C SER A 32 -5.59 0.41 2.28
N VAL A 33 -5.28 1.46 3.04
CA VAL A 33 -3.90 1.95 3.15
C VAL A 33 -2.98 0.87 3.72
N ALA A 34 -3.46 0.02 4.63
CA ALA A 34 -2.69 -1.13 5.12
C ALA A 34 -2.31 -2.12 4.00
N VAL A 35 -3.23 -2.41 3.06
CA VAL A 35 -2.95 -3.25 1.89
C VAL A 35 -1.90 -2.60 1.00
N HIS A 36 -2.00 -1.28 0.79
CA HIS A 36 -1.00 -0.51 0.06
C HIS A 36 0.38 -0.56 0.74
N THR A 37 0.46 -0.33 2.05
CA THR A 37 1.70 -0.42 2.83
C THR A 37 2.38 -1.78 2.68
N TYR A 38 1.61 -2.87 2.76
CA TYR A 38 2.17 -4.21 2.52
C TYR A 38 2.68 -4.41 1.09
N ASP A 39 1.97 -3.88 0.10
CA ASP A 39 2.42 -3.94 -1.29
C ASP A 39 3.67 -3.09 -1.54
N VAL A 40 3.80 -1.94 -0.87
CA VAL A 40 5.03 -1.15 -0.86
C VAL A 40 6.18 -1.97 -0.28
N LEU A 41 6.00 -2.65 0.86
CA LEU A 41 7.04 -3.53 1.43
C LEU A 41 7.47 -4.61 0.42
N LYS A 42 6.50 -5.32 -0.17
CA LYS A 42 6.76 -6.36 -1.17
C LYS A 42 7.48 -5.82 -2.40
N THR A 43 7.14 -4.60 -2.82
CA THR A 43 7.75 -3.96 -3.99
C THR A 43 9.14 -3.44 -3.67
N SER A 44 9.37 -2.90 -2.47
CA SER A 44 10.69 -2.53 -1.96
C SER A 44 11.63 -3.73 -1.98
N ILE A 45 11.19 -4.88 -1.46
CA ILE A 45 11.93 -6.15 -1.53
C ILE A 45 12.29 -6.54 -2.97
N LYS A 46 11.33 -6.47 -3.90
CA LYS A 46 11.60 -6.75 -5.31
C LYS A 46 12.63 -5.80 -5.91
N GLU A 47 12.55 -4.52 -5.56
CA GLU A 47 13.50 -3.50 -6.03
C GLU A 47 14.90 -3.74 -5.46
N MET A 48 15.01 -4.14 -4.18
CA MET A 48 16.28 -4.56 -3.58
C MET A 48 16.88 -5.76 -4.32
N LYS A 49 16.11 -6.82 -4.55
CA LYS A 49 16.57 -8.00 -5.30
C LYS A 49 16.98 -7.66 -6.73
N LYS A 50 16.28 -6.73 -7.38
CA LYS A 50 16.64 -6.26 -8.72
C LYS A 50 17.95 -5.48 -8.73
N ARG A 51 18.17 -4.60 -7.74
CA ARG A 51 19.37 -3.73 -7.67
C ARG A 51 20.62 -4.46 -7.20
N TYR A 52 20.48 -5.30 -6.18
CA TYR A 52 21.60 -5.93 -5.47
C TYR A 52 21.77 -7.43 -5.77
N ARG A 53 20.88 -7.99 -6.61
CA ARG A 53 20.79 -9.42 -6.98
C ARG A 53 20.37 -10.36 -5.85
N THR A 54 20.93 -10.19 -4.65
CA THR A 54 20.56 -10.95 -3.45
C THR A 54 20.30 -10.01 -2.27
N MET A 55 19.58 -10.51 -1.27
CA MET A 55 19.27 -9.74 -0.07
C MET A 55 20.49 -9.58 0.84
N GLU A 56 21.44 -10.52 0.82
CA GLU A 56 22.72 -10.39 1.52
C GLU A 56 23.54 -9.22 0.99
N ASN A 57 23.57 -9.02 -0.32
CA ASN A 57 24.28 -7.90 -0.93
C ASN A 57 23.58 -6.58 -0.61
N ALA A 58 22.25 -6.56 -0.63
CA ALA A 58 21.50 -5.39 -0.21
C ALA A 58 21.82 -5.03 1.25
N ALA A 59 21.82 -6.01 2.16
CA ALA A 59 22.07 -5.76 3.60
C ALA A 59 23.47 -5.21 3.93
N LYS A 60 24.43 -5.28 3.00
CA LYS A 60 25.75 -4.65 3.14
C LYS A 60 25.75 -3.16 2.77
N GLU A 61 24.76 -2.72 1.99
CA GLU A 61 24.76 -1.43 1.31
C GLU A 61 23.62 -0.49 1.76
N ILE A 62 22.58 -1.04 2.38
CA ILE A 62 21.39 -0.32 2.84
C ILE A 62 20.90 -0.87 4.18
N ASP A 63 20.20 -0.02 4.93
CA ASP A 63 19.65 -0.38 6.24
C ASP A 63 18.23 -0.95 6.13
N MET A 64 18.10 -2.26 6.38
CA MET A 64 16.84 -2.99 6.27
C MET A 64 15.82 -2.57 7.32
N PHE A 65 16.29 -2.21 8.52
CA PHE A 65 15.43 -1.76 9.60
C PHE A 65 14.84 -0.39 9.27
N VAL A 66 15.66 0.52 8.75
CA VAL A 66 15.21 1.86 8.29
C VAL A 66 14.14 1.73 7.21
N ILE A 67 14.34 0.87 6.20
CA ILE A 67 13.34 0.66 5.15
C ILE A 67 12.05 0.06 5.72
N LEU A 68 12.15 -0.99 6.54
CA LEU A 68 10.97 -1.66 7.09
C LEU A 68 10.12 -0.69 7.92
N VAL A 69 10.74 0.03 8.86
CA VAL A 69 10.04 1.01 9.70
C VAL A 69 9.49 2.16 8.86
N GLY A 70 10.31 2.70 7.94
CA GLY A 70 9.89 3.76 7.02
C GLY A 70 8.67 3.38 6.20
N VAL A 71 8.63 2.16 5.65
CA VAL A 71 7.46 1.63 4.92
C VAL A 71 6.24 1.53 5.83
N ILE A 72 6.36 1.02 7.05
CA ILE A 72 5.21 0.86 7.96
C ILE A 72 4.54 2.21 8.21
N ILE A 73 5.31 3.28 8.36
CA ILE A 73 4.80 4.60 8.77
C ILE A 73 4.66 5.63 7.63
N HIS A 74 5.10 5.36 6.40
CA HIS A 74 5.21 6.38 5.34
C HIS A 74 3.90 7.14 5.05
N ASP A 75 2.77 6.48 5.26
CA ASP A 75 1.44 6.93 4.87
C ASP A 75 0.51 7.23 6.07
N THR A 76 1.06 7.32 7.29
CA THR A 76 0.26 7.47 8.53
C THR A 76 -0.65 8.69 8.54
N THR A 77 -0.24 9.76 7.86
CA THR A 77 -1.01 11.00 7.80
C THR A 77 -2.36 10.80 7.11
N LYS A 78 -2.55 9.75 6.29
CA LYS A 78 -3.87 9.37 5.77
C LYS A 78 -4.85 8.99 6.89
N ALA A 79 -4.40 8.27 7.91
CA ALA A 79 -5.23 7.92 9.07
C ALA A 79 -5.59 9.15 9.89
N THR A 80 -4.60 9.98 10.24
CA THR A 80 -4.83 11.14 11.10
C THR A 80 -5.68 12.22 10.44
N LEU A 81 -5.52 12.44 9.13
CA LEU A 81 -6.39 13.34 8.35
C LEU A 81 -7.83 12.84 8.32
N ARG A 82 -8.03 11.53 8.13
CA ARG A 82 -9.37 10.92 8.11
C ARG A 82 -10.08 11.05 9.45
N LEU A 83 -9.39 10.81 10.56
CA LEU A 83 -9.96 10.96 11.91
C LEU A 83 -10.39 12.40 12.21
N LYS A 84 -9.63 13.39 11.72
CA LYS A 84 -9.89 14.81 11.98
C LYS A 84 -10.94 15.41 11.05
N ASN A 85 -11.55 14.62 10.14
CA ASN A 85 -12.42 15.11 9.07
C ASN A 85 -11.80 16.28 8.29
N ASN A 86 -10.49 16.23 8.07
CA ASN A 86 -9.78 17.29 7.37
C ASN A 86 -9.96 17.14 5.85
N GLU A 87 -10.24 18.25 5.16
CA GLU A 87 -10.42 18.27 3.70
C GLU A 87 -9.09 18.20 2.93
N ILE A 88 -7.96 18.45 3.59
CA ILE A 88 -6.64 18.38 2.97
C ILE A 88 -6.28 16.91 2.69
N SER A 89 -5.87 16.63 1.46
CA SER A 89 -5.36 15.31 1.08
C SER A 89 -3.94 15.06 1.62
N HIS A 90 -3.58 13.79 1.81
CA HIS A 90 -2.22 13.37 2.17
C HIS A 90 -1.15 14.03 1.29
N SER A 91 -1.29 13.98 -0.03
CA SER A 91 -0.32 14.60 -0.95
C SER A 91 -0.21 16.11 -0.80
N ASN A 92 -1.31 16.80 -0.48
CA ASN A 92 -1.28 18.25 -0.21
C ASN A 92 -0.63 18.55 1.15
N LEU A 93 -0.89 17.74 2.18
CA LEU A 93 -0.22 17.87 3.47
C LEU A 93 1.30 17.70 3.32
N MET A 94 1.72 16.64 2.63
CA MET A 94 3.12 16.37 2.31
C MET A 94 3.81 17.55 1.61
N ARG A 95 3.16 18.13 0.60
CA ARG A 95 3.72 19.23 -0.20
C ARG A 95 3.80 20.56 0.54
N ASN A 96 2.77 20.88 1.32
CA ASN A 96 2.57 22.23 1.85
C ASN A 96 2.92 22.34 3.34
N TYR A 97 2.90 21.22 4.07
CA TYR A 97 3.11 21.17 5.52
C TYR A 97 4.04 20.03 5.95
N PRO A 98 5.25 19.90 5.38
CA PRO A 98 6.17 18.79 5.69
C PRO A 98 6.59 18.75 7.17
N ALA A 99 6.62 19.90 7.86
CA ALA A 99 6.89 19.94 9.30
C ALA A 99 5.82 19.20 10.14
N GLN A 100 4.55 19.20 9.69
CA GLN A 100 3.48 18.47 10.37
C GLN A 100 3.63 16.96 10.16
N VAL A 101 3.97 16.54 8.93
CA VAL A 101 4.27 15.14 8.60
C VAL A 101 5.44 14.63 9.45
N ARG A 102 6.52 15.41 9.51
CA ARG A 102 7.69 15.11 10.36
C ARG A 102 7.29 14.90 11.81
N LYS A 103 6.54 15.84 12.38
CA LYS A 103 6.09 15.78 13.77
C LYS A 103 5.26 14.52 14.05
N GLU A 104 4.44 14.09 13.10
CA GLU A 104 3.67 12.85 13.24
C GLU A 104 4.56 11.61 13.22
N ALA A 105 5.47 11.50 12.26
CA ALA A 105 6.42 10.39 12.17
C ALA A 105 7.28 10.29 13.44
N GLU A 106 7.86 11.40 13.88
CA GLU A 106 8.65 11.45 15.12
C GLU A 106 7.84 11.07 16.35
N LYS A 107 6.57 11.52 16.42
CA LYS A 107 5.68 11.19 17.52
C LYS A 107 5.44 9.68 17.61
N ILE A 108 5.09 9.04 16.49
CA ILE A 108 4.85 7.59 16.45
C ILE A 108 6.09 6.82 16.90
N LEU A 109 7.28 7.18 16.39
CA LEU A 109 8.53 6.53 16.78
C LEU A 109 8.80 6.68 18.28
N LYS A 110 8.72 7.91 18.80
CA LYS A 110 8.95 8.20 20.24
C LYS A 110 7.94 7.51 21.15
N GLU A 111 6.68 7.37 20.73
CA GLU A 111 5.66 6.62 21.46
C GLU A 111 6.01 5.13 21.56
N VAL A 112 6.53 4.53 20.48
CA VAL A 112 7.01 3.14 20.47
C VAL A 112 8.29 2.96 21.29
N GLU A 113 9.26 3.87 21.16
CA GLU A 113 10.49 3.84 21.98
C GLU A 113 10.17 3.92 23.47
N LYS A 114 9.22 4.79 23.85
CA LYS A 114 8.76 4.91 25.24
C LYS A 114 8.05 3.65 25.73
N ALA A 115 7.19 3.04 24.91
CA ALA A 115 6.44 1.84 25.28
C ALA A 115 7.36 0.63 25.49
N THR A 116 8.40 0.50 24.66
CA THR A 116 9.34 -0.63 24.66
C THR A 116 10.58 -0.38 25.51
N LYS A 117 10.87 0.88 25.86
CA LYS A 117 12.15 1.31 26.45
C LYS A 117 13.35 1.00 25.55
N VAL A 118 13.12 0.95 24.23
CA VAL A 118 14.14 0.68 23.22
C VAL A 118 14.30 1.93 22.36
N GLU A 119 15.47 2.56 22.39
CA GLU A 119 15.76 3.77 21.60
C GLU A 119 16.49 3.43 20.30
N ILE A 120 15.98 3.93 19.19
CA ILE A 120 16.60 3.85 17.87
C ILE A 120 17.86 4.72 17.86
N LEU A 121 18.91 4.26 17.16
CA LEU A 121 20.09 5.09 16.91
C LEU A 121 19.69 6.38 16.17
N ASP A 122 20.16 7.54 16.65
CA ASP A 122 19.74 8.86 16.12
C ASP A 122 19.91 8.97 14.60
N GLY A 123 21.01 8.42 14.04
CA GLY A 123 21.24 8.41 12.59
C GLY A 123 20.23 7.56 11.79
N LYS A 124 19.65 6.52 12.40
CA LYS A 124 18.57 5.72 11.78
C LYS A 124 17.22 6.40 11.95
N PHE A 125 16.97 7.00 13.10
CA PHE A 125 15.75 7.75 13.40
C PHE A 125 15.51 8.84 12.32
N GLU A 126 16.52 9.65 12.04
CA GLU A 126 16.43 10.71 11.02
C GLU A 126 16.21 10.15 9.61
N LYS A 127 16.87 9.03 9.26
CA LYS A 127 16.66 8.37 7.96
C LYS A 127 15.22 7.84 7.81
N ILE A 128 14.67 7.22 8.85
CA ILE A 128 13.29 6.74 8.85
C ILE A 128 12.32 7.92 8.62
N VAL A 129 12.50 9.02 9.35
CA VAL A 129 11.69 10.23 9.17
C VAL A 129 11.84 10.79 7.76
N HIS A 130 13.04 10.78 7.18
CA HIS A 130 13.28 11.26 5.83
C HIS A 130 12.58 10.40 4.76
N ILE A 131 12.50 9.08 4.93
CA ILE A 131 11.68 8.22 4.06
C ILE A 131 10.22 8.69 4.06
N VAL A 132 9.65 8.96 5.24
CA VAL A 132 8.27 9.46 5.35
C VAL A 132 8.13 10.78 4.60
N LEU A 133 9.08 11.69 4.72
CA LEU A 133 9.00 13.02 4.07
C LEU A 133 9.20 12.96 2.55
N SER A 134 9.98 12.00 2.05
CA SER A 134 10.46 11.98 0.67
C SER A 134 9.79 10.95 -0.23
N HIS A 135 8.91 10.07 0.29
CA HIS A 135 8.30 8.99 -0.51
C HIS A 135 7.47 9.48 -1.72
N HIS A 136 6.93 10.71 -1.69
CA HIS A 136 6.28 11.32 -2.87
C HIS A 136 7.26 11.94 -3.89
N GLY A 137 8.55 12.05 -3.55
CA GLY A 137 9.60 12.67 -4.34
C GLY A 137 9.26 14.10 -4.76
N ARG A 138 9.50 14.42 -6.03
CA ARG A 138 9.25 15.77 -6.59
C ARG A 138 7.83 16.27 -6.33
N TRP A 139 6.83 15.39 -6.23
CA TRP A 139 5.46 15.78 -5.93
C TRP A 139 5.28 16.33 -4.52
N GLY A 140 6.05 15.83 -3.55
CA GLY A 140 6.10 16.28 -2.16
C GLY A 140 7.10 17.41 -1.91
N LYS A 141 7.82 17.89 -2.94
CA LYS A 141 8.93 18.87 -2.88
C LYS A 141 10.18 18.42 -2.10
N ILE A 142 10.12 17.33 -1.35
CA ILE A 142 11.26 16.69 -0.71
C ILE A 142 11.62 15.45 -1.53
N VAL A 143 12.88 15.39 -1.99
CA VAL A 143 13.36 14.30 -2.85
C VAL A 143 14.10 13.24 -2.02
N PRO A 144 14.02 11.95 -2.41
CA PRO A 144 14.89 10.92 -1.87
C PRO A 144 16.36 11.35 -1.93
N ASN A 145 17.10 11.15 -0.84
CA ASN A 145 18.52 11.50 -0.78
C ASN A 145 19.42 10.33 -0.32
N SER A 146 18.81 9.21 0.09
CA SER A 146 19.49 7.96 0.37
C SER A 146 19.02 6.84 -0.56
N ARG A 147 19.73 5.71 -0.55
CA ARG A 147 19.33 4.51 -1.32
C ARG A 147 18.05 3.90 -0.75
N GLU A 148 17.89 3.97 0.57
CA GLU A 148 16.71 3.56 1.30
C GLU A 148 15.49 4.38 0.89
N ASP A 149 15.61 5.71 0.85
CA ASP A 149 14.52 6.60 0.40
C ASP A 149 14.11 6.28 -1.04
N ASP A 150 15.08 6.08 -1.93
CA ASP A 150 14.81 5.86 -3.34
C ASP A 150 14.09 4.52 -3.57
N ILE A 151 14.46 3.47 -2.82
CA ILE A 151 13.74 2.19 -2.86
C ILE A 151 12.28 2.37 -2.45
N VAL A 152 12.03 3.04 -1.32
CA VAL A 152 10.65 3.24 -0.83
C VAL A 152 9.85 4.15 -1.77
N HIS A 153 10.46 5.21 -2.29
CA HIS A 153 9.85 6.09 -3.28
C HIS A 153 9.41 5.34 -4.55
N LEU A 154 10.30 4.50 -5.12
CA LEU A 154 9.96 3.73 -6.31
C LEU A 154 8.87 2.69 -6.02
N ALA A 155 8.92 2.06 -4.86
CA ALA A 155 7.93 1.08 -4.44
C ALA A 155 6.54 1.71 -4.24
N ASP A 156 6.46 2.85 -3.55
CA ASP A 156 5.23 3.63 -3.39
C ASP A 156 4.65 4.04 -4.75
N LYS A 157 5.49 4.66 -5.60
CA LYS A 157 5.10 5.08 -6.95
C LYS A 157 4.56 3.91 -7.78
N TYR A 158 5.23 2.75 -7.72
CA TYR A 158 4.80 1.56 -8.43
C TYR A 158 3.44 1.06 -7.91
N SER A 159 3.30 0.91 -6.60
CA SER A 159 2.05 0.45 -5.97
C SER A 159 0.89 1.40 -6.30
N ALA A 160 1.11 2.71 -6.19
CA ALA A 160 0.12 3.74 -6.52
C ALA A 160 -0.27 3.76 -8.01
N THR A 161 0.64 3.40 -8.90
CA THR A 161 0.38 3.37 -10.35
C THR A 161 -0.34 2.10 -10.77
N TYR A 162 0.08 0.95 -10.26
CA TYR A 162 -0.33 -0.36 -10.79
C TYR A 162 -1.34 -1.09 -9.91
N HIS A 163 -1.21 -1.04 -8.58
CA HIS A 163 -1.98 -1.90 -7.67
C HIS A 163 -3.07 -1.17 -6.86
N ARG A 164 -3.04 0.17 -6.80
CA ARG A 164 -4.15 0.99 -6.23
C ARG A 164 -5.33 1.10 -7.20
N ILE A 165 -5.98 -0.02 -7.45
CA ILE A 165 -7.17 -0.15 -8.29
C ILE A 165 -8.21 -1.05 -7.62
N ASN A 166 -9.49 -0.66 -7.69
CA ASN A 166 -10.55 -1.54 -7.25
C ASN A 166 -10.59 -2.84 -8.07
N PRO A 167 -10.48 -4.03 -7.45
CA PRO A 167 -10.33 -5.31 -8.15
C PRO A 167 -11.62 -5.80 -8.83
N ILE A 168 -12.75 -5.08 -8.72
CA ILE A 168 -13.96 -5.52 -9.40
C ILE A 168 -13.78 -5.51 -10.92
N GLY A 169 -13.99 -6.67 -11.54
CA GLY A 169 -13.99 -6.86 -12.98
C GLY A 169 -15.34 -6.68 -13.63
N ALA A 170 -15.35 -6.47 -14.94
CA ALA A 170 -16.57 -6.37 -15.74
C ALA A 170 -17.40 -7.67 -15.66
N LYS A 171 -16.73 -8.83 -15.58
CA LYS A 171 -17.39 -10.14 -15.46
C LYS A 171 -18.39 -10.22 -14.31
N LYS A 172 -18.00 -9.74 -13.12
CA LYS A 172 -18.88 -9.78 -11.94
C LYS A 172 -20.09 -8.86 -12.11
N ILE A 173 -19.89 -7.70 -12.73
CA ILE A 173 -20.95 -6.73 -13.00
C ILE A 173 -21.95 -7.29 -14.02
N VAL A 174 -21.46 -7.78 -15.16
CA VAL A 174 -22.31 -8.33 -16.23
C VAL A 174 -23.04 -9.59 -15.77
N ALA A 175 -22.42 -10.43 -14.94
CA ALA A 175 -23.10 -11.57 -14.32
C ALA A 175 -24.31 -11.14 -13.46
N LEU A 176 -24.21 -10.03 -12.72
CA LEU A 176 -25.35 -9.49 -11.96
C LEU A 176 -26.41 -8.89 -12.90
N MET A 177 -26.01 -8.17 -13.94
CA MET A 177 -26.94 -7.65 -14.96
C MET A 177 -27.72 -8.78 -15.64
N SER A 178 -27.07 -9.91 -15.94
CA SER A 178 -27.71 -11.09 -16.54
C SER A 178 -28.77 -11.75 -15.65
N LYS A 179 -28.75 -11.45 -14.35
CA LYS A 179 -29.76 -11.87 -13.36
C LYS A 179 -30.88 -10.85 -13.18
N GLY A 180 -30.95 -9.82 -14.03
CA GLY A 180 -31.94 -8.76 -13.95
C GLY A 180 -31.65 -7.68 -12.89
N HIS A 181 -30.47 -7.68 -12.27
CA HIS A 181 -30.14 -6.64 -11.30
C HIS A 181 -29.97 -5.28 -11.98
N THR A 182 -30.71 -4.29 -11.47
CA THR A 182 -30.55 -2.89 -11.86
C THR A 182 -29.21 -2.33 -11.38
N LYS A 183 -28.77 -1.23 -11.99
CA LYS A 183 -27.52 -0.55 -11.61
C LYS A 183 -27.46 -0.19 -10.13
N LYS A 184 -28.57 0.30 -9.56
CA LYS A 184 -28.68 0.63 -8.12
C LYS A 184 -28.48 -0.62 -7.24
N GLN A 185 -29.05 -1.76 -7.64
CA GLN A 185 -28.85 -3.02 -6.93
C GLN A 185 -27.41 -3.50 -7.03
N ILE A 186 -26.77 -3.38 -8.20
CA ILE A 186 -25.37 -3.77 -8.39
C ILE A 186 -24.45 -2.92 -7.50
N ILE A 187 -24.66 -1.61 -7.42
CA ILE A 187 -23.93 -0.71 -6.51
C ILE A 187 -24.04 -1.23 -5.07
N LYS A 188 -25.25 -1.54 -4.61
CA LYS A 188 -25.50 -2.06 -3.26
C LYS A 188 -24.85 -3.43 -3.01
N ILE A 189 -24.96 -4.36 -3.96
CA ILE A 189 -24.41 -5.72 -3.86
C ILE A 189 -22.88 -5.70 -3.85
N THR A 190 -22.29 -4.81 -4.66
CA THR A 190 -20.83 -4.78 -4.85
C THR A 190 -20.12 -3.81 -3.92
N GLY A 191 -20.86 -2.89 -3.27
CA GLY A 191 -20.31 -1.79 -2.49
C GLY A 191 -19.55 -0.76 -3.34
N GLN A 192 -19.75 -0.76 -4.66
CA GLN A 192 -18.96 0.06 -5.59
C GLN A 192 -19.70 1.30 -6.05
N THR A 193 -18.94 2.35 -6.37
CA THR A 193 -19.50 3.56 -6.95
C THR A 193 -19.98 3.33 -8.38
N GLU A 194 -20.94 4.15 -8.80
CA GLU A 194 -21.42 4.18 -10.19
C GLU A 194 -20.28 4.41 -11.19
N GLY A 195 -19.32 5.29 -10.85
CA GLY A 195 -18.16 5.57 -11.70
C GLY A 195 -17.30 4.34 -11.96
N ILE A 196 -17.04 3.52 -10.92
CA ILE A 196 -16.30 2.26 -11.07
C ILE A 196 -17.06 1.30 -11.99
N ILE A 197 -18.36 1.11 -11.75
CA ILE A 197 -19.19 0.20 -12.56
C ILE A 197 -19.16 0.62 -14.04
N ASN A 198 -19.35 1.91 -14.31
CA ASN A 198 -19.34 2.46 -15.66
C ASN A 198 -17.98 2.27 -16.35
N ASP A 199 -16.87 2.53 -15.65
CA ASP A 199 -15.52 2.34 -16.18
C ASP A 199 -15.26 0.87 -16.56
N ARG A 200 -15.63 -0.09 -15.71
CA ARG A 200 -15.44 -1.52 -16.01
C ARG A 200 -16.23 -1.96 -17.23
N LEU A 201 -17.51 -1.57 -17.31
CA LEU A 201 -18.35 -1.89 -18.48
C LEU A 201 -17.81 -1.23 -19.75
N LYS A 202 -17.38 0.04 -19.67
CA LYS A 202 -16.79 0.77 -20.80
C LYS A 202 -15.54 0.06 -21.32
N ARG A 203 -14.62 -0.36 -20.44
CA ARG A 203 -13.38 -1.05 -20.82
C ARG A 203 -13.66 -2.38 -21.51
N ALA A 204 -14.58 -3.18 -20.99
CA ALA A 204 -14.98 -4.44 -21.60
C ALA A 204 -15.57 -4.24 -23.00
N LYS A 205 -16.46 -3.25 -23.16
CA LYS A 205 -17.05 -2.90 -24.46
C LYS A 205 -16.01 -2.44 -25.48
N ILE A 206 -15.10 -1.55 -25.09
CA ILE A 206 -14.02 -1.07 -25.97
C ILE A 206 -13.15 -2.23 -26.43
N TYR A 207 -12.77 -3.13 -25.53
CA TYR A 207 -11.93 -4.28 -25.87
C TYR A 207 -12.62 -5.23 -26.86
N LEU A 208 -13.94 -5.42 -26.72
CA LEU A 208 -14.73 -6.30 -27.59
C LEU A 208 -15.29 -5.59 -28.85
N GLY A 209 -15.08 -4.28 -29.02
CA GLY A 209 -15.67 -3.51 -30.12
C GLY A 209 -17.20 -3.33 -30.04
N LEU A 210 -17.78 -3.41 -28.83
CA LEU A 210 -19.23 -3.33 -28.60
C LEU A 210 -19.69 -1.90 -28.33
N LYS A 211 -20.89 -1.55 -28.81
CA LYS A 211 -21.47 -0.20 -28.71
C LYS A 211 -22.18 0.02 -27.38
N ASN A 212 -22.93 -0.97 -26.91
CA ASN A 212 -23.85 -0.80 -25.79
C ASN A 212 -23.81 -1.99 -24.80
N ASN A 213 -24.54 -1.86 -23.70
CA ASN A 213 -24.56 -2.87 -22.65
C ASN A 213 -25.41 -4.11 -23.02
N GLN A 214 -26.33 -3.98 -23.98
CA GLN A 214 -27.15 -5.08 -24.47
C GLN A 214 -26.28 -6.06 -25.25
N GLU A 215 -25.46 -5.56 -26.17
CA GLU A 215 -24.47 -6.36 -26.91
C GLU A 215 -23.48 -7.05 -25.95
N LEU A 216 -23.06 -6.36 -24.87
CA LEU A 216 -22.19 -6.94 -23.86
C LEU A 216 -22.87 -8.09 -23.08
N LEU A 217 -24.16 -7.97 -22.81
CA LEU A 217 -24.96 -9.03 -22.18
C LEU A 217 -25.14 -10.23 -23.12
N GLU A 218 -25.43 -9.99 -24.39
CA GLU A 218 -25.53 -11.03 -25.42
C GLU A 218 -24.22 -11.83 -25.54
N TYR A 219 -23.08 -11.12 -25.62
CA TYR A 219 -21.77 -11.75 -25.58
C TYR A 219 -21.59 -12.63 -24.33
N TYR A 220 -21.99 -12.12 -23.16
CA TYR A 220 -21.90 -12.88 -21.90
C TYR A 220 -22.82 -14.10 -21.89
N TYR A 221 -24.03 -14.02 -22.46
CA TYR A 221 -24.91 -15.19 -22.54
C TYR A 221 -24.33 -16.31 -23.38
N GLN A 222 -23.63 -15.99 -24.46
CA GLN A 222 -22.96 -16.96 -25.34
C GLN A 222 -21.68 -17.52 -24.71
N ASN A 223 -20.84 -16.66 -24.12
CA ASN A 223 -19.48 -17.04 -23.69
C ASN A 223 -19.35 -17.32 -22.19
N LYS A 224 -20.36 -16.96 -21.39
CA LYS A 224 -20.38 -17.01 -19.91
C LYS A 224 -19.24 -16.22 -19.23
N THR A 225 -18.57 -15.34 -19.97
CA THR A 225 -17.48 -14.49 -19.50
C THR A 225 -17.38 -13.22 -20.33
N VAL A 226 -16.75 -12.19 -19.77
CA VAL A 226 -16.35 -10.96 -20.48
C VAL A 226 -14.96 -10.54 -20.01
N PRO A 227 -14.15 -9.90 -20.88
CA PRO A 227 -12.85 -9.37 -20.49
C PRO A 227 -13.01 -8.15 -19.58
N ASN A 228 -12.01 -7.88 -18.75
CA ASN A 228 -12.01 -6.68 -17.90
C ASN A 228 -11.58 -5.41 -18.66
N GLY A 229 -11.06 -5.57 -19.88
CA GLY A 229 -10.42 -4.54 -20.68
C GLY A 229 -9.16 -5.10 -21.32
N ASP A 230 -8.22 -4.22 -21.66
CA ASP A 230 -6.91 -4.62 -22.17
C ASP A 230 -6.12 -5.53 -21.21
N TYR A 231 -5.04 -6.12 -21.73
CA TYR A 231 -4.20 -7.05 -20.99
C TYR A 231 -3.57 -6.40 -19.73
N SER A 232 -3.12 -5.15 -19.84
CA SER A 232 -2.48 -4.42 -18.73
C SER A 232 -3.45 -4.20 -17.58
N PHE A 233 -4.66 -3.75 -17.87
CA PHE A 233 -5.72 -3.53 -16.89
C PHE A 233 -6.19 -4.85 -16.26
N SER A 234 -6.37 -5.89 -17.08
CA SER A 234 -6.75 -7.21 -16.61
C SER A 234 -5.70 -7.81 -15.67
N ARG A 235 -4.41 -7.63 -15.97
CA ARG A 235 -3.30 -8.06 -15.11
C ARG A 235 -3.33 -7.33 -13.76
N ARG A 236 -3.47 -6.00 -13.77
CA ARG A 236 -3.55 -5.18 -12.55
C ARG A 236 -4.70 -5.60 -11.63
N ILE A 237 -5.90 -5.85 -12.18
CA ILE A 237 -7.03 -6.34 -11.38
C ILE A 237 -6.68 -7.67 -10.69
N LYS A 238 -6.10 -8.63 -11.42
CA LYS A 238 -5.73 -9.94 -10.86
C LYS A 238 -4.65 -9.80 -9.78
N GLU A 239 -3.64 -8.97 -10.02
CA GLU A 239 -2.56 -8.71 -9.05
C GLU A 239 -3.11 -8.07 -7.77
N THR A 240 -3.98 -7.07 -7.88
CA THR A 240 -4.62 -6.43 -6.72
C THR A 240 -5.58 -7.38 -6.00
N GLU A 241 -6.35 -8.20 -6.71
CA GLU A 241 -7.24 -9.19 -6.08
C GLU A 241 -6.45 -10.24 -5.29
N ALA A 242 -5.33 -10.71 -5.84
CA ALA A 242 -4.44 -11.63 -5.14
C ALA A 242 -3.79 -11.00 -3.91
N LEU A 243 -3.41 -9.72 -4.00
CA LEU A 243 -2.88 -8.94 -2.88
C LEU A 243 -3.92 -8.81 -1.75
N LEU A 244 -5.15 -8.41 -2.07
CA LEU A 244 -6.24 -8.27 -1.11
C LEU A 244 -6.52 -9.58 -0.39
N LYS A 245 -6.71 -10.67 -1.16
CA LYS A 245 -6.93 -12.01 -0.60
C LYS A 245 -5.81 -12.43 0.34
N LYS A 246 -4.55 -12.08 0.03
CA LYS A 246 -3.42 -12.40 0.90
C LYS A 246 -3.48 -11.63 2.22
N VAL A 247 -3.78 -10.33 2.18
CA VAL A 247 -3.91 -9.50 3.39
C VAL A 247 -5.11 -9.90 4.22
N GLU A 248 -6.26 -10.18 3.60
CA GLU A 248 -7.46 -10.69 4.29
C GLU A 248 -7.21 -12.03 4.98
N LYS A 249 -6.51 -12.95 4.30
CA LYS A 249 -6.24 -14.29 4.82
C LYS A 249 -5.24 -14.26 5.98
N ASN A 250 -4.15 -13.52 5.83
CA ASN A 250 -3.01 -13.63 6.75
C ASN A 250 -3.00 -12.52 7.81
N GLY A 251 -3.70 -11.41 7.60
CA GLY A 251 -3.62 -10.21 8.44
C GLY A 251 -2.44 -9.32 8.05
N PHE A 252 -2.65 -8.01 8.09
CA PHE A 252 -1.59 -7.02 7.79
C PHE A 252 -0.41 -7.18 8.74
N GLU A 253 -0.69 -7.35 10.03
CA GLU A 253 0.30 -7.39 11.09
C GLU A 253 1.24 -8.57 10.90
N ASN A 254 0.68 -9.77 10.70
CA ASN A 254 1.47 -10.97 10.46
C ASN A 254 2.30 -10.86 9.18
N LEU A 255 1.75 -10.26 8.12
CA LEU A 255 2.49 -10.06 6.88
C LEU A 255 3.68 -9.10 7.02
N ILE A 256 3.59 -8.12 7.92
CA ILE A 256 4.72 -7.25 8.27
C ILE A 256 5.68 -7.96 9.23
N LEU A 257 5.19 -8.75 10.19
CA LEU A 257 6.02 -9.44 11.18
C LEU A 257 6.59 -10.79 10.71
N ASP A 258 6.21 -11.26 9.53
CA ASP A 258 6.72 -12.48 8.86
C ASP A 258 7.27 -12.13 7.48
N ASN A 259 8.18 -11.14 7.44
CA ASN A 259 8.78 -10.66 6.21
C ASN A 259 10.29 -10.95 6.17
N GLU A 260 10.82 -11.14 4.97
CA GLU A 260 12.23 -11.52 4.77
C GLU A 260 13.26 -10.45 5.17
N LEU A 261 12.88 -9.19 5.39
CA LEU A 261 13.83 -8.18 5.88
C LEU A 261 14.26 -8.46 7.33
N LEU A 262 13.43 -9.16 8.11
CA LEU A 262 13.65 -9.37 9.54
C LEU A 262 14.97 -10.08 9.85
N GLU A 263 15.32 -11.09 9.06
CA GLU A 263 16.57 -11.84 9.26
C GLU A 263 17.82 -10.96 9.17
N TYR A 264 17.73 -9.86 8.41
CA TYR A 264 18.79 -8.88 8.26
C TYR A 264 18.69 -7.78 9.32
N CYS A 265 17.48 -7.35 9.67
CA CYS A 265 17.25 -6.42 10.79
C CYS A 265 17.89 -6.95 12.08
N TYR A 266 17.77 -8.25 12.38
CA TYR A 266 18.34 -8.86 13.59
C TYR A 266 19.88 -8.82 13.63
N LYS A 267 20.53 -8.74 12.46
CA LYS A 267 22.00 -8.72 12.32
C LYS A 267 22.58 -7.30 12.39
N MET A 268 21.72 -6.27 12.39
CA MET A 268 22.12 -4.87 12.39
C MET A 268 22.07 -4.28 13.80
N LYS A 269 23.00 -3.37 14.12
CA LYS A 269 22.88 -2.52 15.32
C LYS A 269 21.82 -1.46 15.05
N ASN A 270 20.62 -1.61 15.61
CA ASN A 270 19.47 -0.71 15.37
C ASN A 270 19.24 0.28 16.51
N PHE A 271 19.60 -0.14 17.73
CA PHE A 271 19.25 0.54 18.96
C PHE A 271 20.50 0.98 19.72
N LYS A 272 20.31 1.90 20.66
CA LYS A 272 21.36 2.43 21.55
C LYS A 272 21.85 1.37 22.53
#